data_AF-A0A0G4NCT6-F1
#
_entry.id   AF-A0A0G4NCT6-F1
#
_cell.length_a   1.000
_cell.length_b   1.000
_cell.length_c   1.000
_cell.angle_alpha   90.00
_cell.angle_beta   90.00
_cell.angle_gamma   90.00
#
_symmetry.space_group_name_H-M   'P 1'
#
loop_
_entity.id
_entity.type
_entity.pdbx_description
1 polymer ?
#
loop_
_entity_poly.entity_id
_entity_poly.type
_entity_poly.pdbx_seq_one_letter_code
_entity_poly.pdbx_strand_id
1 'polypeptide(L)'
;MGQWDEELVSLLPPSVKVFASAGAGFDWADTKLLGARGIVYCNSGLAAADAVADFALAMIIATFRHLPWCVAAAGAANPAAFQDCHERATAVSHTLRGQVLGLIGLGNIGHAIAARAAF
;
A
#
# COMPACT_ATOMS: atom_id res chain seq x y z
N MET A 1 -17.42 1.56 1.75
CA MET A 1 -18.70 0.85 1.59
C MET A 1 -19.52 1.07 2.85
N GLY A 2 -20.84 0.89 2.82
CA GLY A 2 -21.66 0.90 4.05
C GLY A 2 -21.27 -0.25 4.99
N GLN A 3 -21.68 -0.18 6.25
CA GLN A 3 -21.39 -1.20 7.26
C GLN A 3 -22.36 -2.38 7.08
N TRP A 4 -21.86 -3.54 6.67
CA TRP A 4 -22.63 -4.77 6.49
C TRP A 4 -22.65 -5.55 7.80
N ASP A 5 -23.49 -5.09 8.72
CA ASP A 5 -23.76 -5.63 10.05
C ASP A 5 -25.08 -6.42 10.09
N GLU A 6 -25.55 -6.78 11.29
CA GLU A 6 -26.80 -7.53 11.50
C GLU A 6 -28.00 -6.90 10.82
N GLU A 7 -28.14 -5.57 10.91
CA GLU A 7 -29.28 -4.85 10.35
C GLU A 7 -29.34 -5.06 8.83
N LEU A 8 -28.25 -4.80 8.11
CA LEU A 8 -28.25 -4.95 6.65
C LEU A 8 -28.21 -6.42 6.21
N VAL A 9 -27.41 -7.24 6.87
CA VAL A 9 -27.24 -8.63 6.45
C VAL A 9 -28.55 -9.39 6.65
N SER A 10 -29.29 -9.18 7.74
CA SER A 10 -30.58 -9.86 7.98
C SER A 10 -31.61 -9.65 6.87
N LEU A 11 -31.54 -8.52 6.16
CA LEU A 11 -32.42 -8.17 5.04
C LEU A 11 -32.07 -8.89 3.72
N LEU A 12 -30.91 -9.56 3.63
CA LEU A 12 -30.52 -10.29 2.41
C LEU A 12 -31.46 -11.48 2.15
N PRO A 13 -31.90 -11.69 0.89
CA PRO A 13 -32.71 -12.84 0.51
C PRO A 13 -32.02 -14.18 0.79
N PRO A 14 -32.77 -15.26 1.13
CA PRO A 14 -32.21 -16.60 1.36
C PRO A 14 -31.49 -17.24 0.15
N SER A 15 -31.72 -16.69 -1.05
CA SER A 15 -31.08 -17.13 -2.29
C SER A 15 -29.63 -16.68 -2.44
N VAL A 16 -29.17 -15.70 -1.65
CA VAL A 16 -27.79 -15.23 -1.68
C VAL A 16 -26.86 -16.32 -1.14
N LYS A 17 -25.81 -16.66 -1.91
CA LYS A 17 -24.81 -17.68 -1.54
C LYS A 17 -23.38 -17.17 -1.50
N VAL A 18 -23.10 -16.08 -2.22
CA VAL A 18 -21.76 -15.51 -2.33
C VAL A 18 -21.85 -13.99 -2.29
N PHE A 19 -20.92 -13.38 -1.55
CA PHE A 19 -20.68 -11.94 -1.53
C PHE A 19 -19.21 -11.69 -1.85
N ALA A 20 -18.93 -11.17 -3.05
CA ALA A 20 -17.60 -10.76 -3.45
C ALA A 20 -17.44 -9.24 -3.40
N SER A 21 -16.28 -8.74 -2.97
CA SER A 21 -15.95 -7.32 -2.99
C SER A 21 -14.58 -7.03 -3.59
N ALA A 22 -14.46 -5.86 -4.21
CA ALA A 22 -13.17 -5.30 -4.58
C ALA A 22 -12.41 -4.82 -3.34
N GLY A 23 -11.07 -4.90 -3.41
CA GLY A 23 -10.17 -4.50 -2.33
C GLY A 23 -9.79 -5.63 -1.38
N ALA A 24 -8.74 -5.39 -0.60
CA ALA A 24 -8.23 -6.36 0.39
C ALA A 24 -8.92 -6.20 1.75
N GLY A 25 -9.16 -4.96 2.19
CA GLY A 25 -9.77 -4.67 3.49
C GLY A 25 -11.29 -4.91 3.50
N PHE A 26 -11.76 -5.53 4.57
CA PHE A 26 -13.18 -5.89 4.75
C PHE A 26 -13.69 -5.53 6.14
N ASP A 27 -13.08 -4.57 6.82
CA ASP A 27 -13.50 -4.12 8.17
C ASP A 27 -14.95 -3.64 8.22
N TRP A 28 -15.50 -3.25 7.06
CA TRP A 28 -16.88 -2.82 6.87
C TRP A 28 -17.86 -4.00 6.69
N ALA A 29 -17.41 -5.25 6.59
CA ALA A 29 -18.24 -6.43 6.38
C ALA A 29 -18.10 -7.45 7.52
N ASP A 30 -19.22 -7.78 8.18
CA ASP A 30 -19.23 -8.88 9.15
C ASP A 30 -19.23 -10.24 8.45
N THR A 31 -18.02 -10.69 8.11
CA THR A 31 -17.78 -11.97 7.45
C THR A 31 -18.21 -13.18 8.29
N LYS A 32 -18.27 -13.04 9.62
CA LYS A 32 -18.73 -14.12 10.51
C LYS A 32 -20.25 -14.24 10.42
N LEU A 33 -20.96 -13.12 10.42
CA LEU A 33 -22.40 -13.09 10.26
C LEU A 33 -22.83 -13.63 8.89
N LEU A 34 -22.16 -13.20 7.82
CA LEU A 34 -22.38 -13.74 6.47
C LEU A 34 -22.18 -15.27 6.46
N GLY A 35 -21.09 -15.75 7.08
CA GLY A 35 -20.78 -17.17 7.21
C GLY A 35 -21.85 -17.95 7.99
N ALA A 36 -22.38 -17.40 9.08
CA ALA A 36 -23.45 -18.01 9.89
C ALA A 36 -24.75 -18.21 9.09
N ARG A 37 -24.99 -17.39 8.06
CA ARG A 37 -26.14 -17.51 7.14
C ARG A 37 -25.82 -18.35 5.89
N GLY A 38 -24.64 -18.98 5.85
CA GLY A 38 -24.20 -19.81 4.73
C GLY A 38 -23.80 -19.01 3.48
N ILE A 39 -23.43 -17.74 3.64
CA ILE A 39 -22.95 -16.88 2.56
C ILE A 39 -21.43 -16.87 2.58
N VAL A 40 -20.81 -17.25 1.46
CA VAL A 40 -19.35 -17.21 1.29
C VAL A 40 -18.92 -15.77 0.97
N TYR A 41 -17.96 -15.24 1.72
CA TYR A 41 -17.37 -13.93 1.43
C TYR A 41 -16.00 -14.07 0.75
N CYS A 42 -15.79 -13.29 -0.32
CA CYS A 42 -14.53 -13.25 -1.07
C CYS A 42 -14.07 -11.80 -1.25
N ASN A 43 -12.83 -11.49 -0.88
CA ASN A 43 -12.19 -10.21 -1.19
C ASN A 43 -11.20 -10.36 -2.36
N SER A 44 -10.58 -9.26 -2.74
CA SER A 44 -9.52 -9.22 -3.76
C SER A 44 -8.14 -9.01 -3.14
N GLY A 45 -7.82 -9.78 -2.09
CA GLY A 45 -6.65 -9.56 -1.23
C GLY A 45 -5.31 -9.43 -1.94
N LEU A 46 -5.11 -10.14 -3.06
CA LEU A 46 -3.84 -10.15 -3.80
C LEU A 46 -3.81 -9.24 -5.03
N ALA A 47 -4.93 -8.64 -5.41
CA ALA A 47 -5.04 -7.95 -6.69
C ALA A 47 -4.07 -6.76 -6.83
N ALA A 48 -3.70 -6.11 -5.73
CA ALA A 48 -2.81 -4.96 -5.71
C ALA A 48 -1.38 -5.28 -5.25
N ALA A 49 -1.02 -6.57 -5.10
CA ALA A 49 0.25 -6.95 -4.45
C ALA A 49 1.48 -6.37 -5.15
N ASP A 50 1.55 -6.48 -6.48
CA ASP A 50 2.67 -5.94 -7.26
C ASP A 50 2.70 -4.41 -7.25
N ALA A 51 1.55 -3.75 -7.44
CA ALA A 51 1.46 -2.30 -7.42
C ALA A 51 1.90 -1.71 -6.07
N VAL A 52 1.51 -2.35 -4.96
CA VAL A 52 1.94 -1.95 -3.62
C VAL A 52 3.44 -2.19 -3.43
N ALA A 53 3.98 -3.31 -3.93
CA ALA A 53 5.41 -3.61 -3.83
C ALA A 53 6.26 -2.61 -4.65
N ASP A 54 5.84 -2.26 -5.86
CA ASP A 54 6.50 -1.26 -6.70
C ASP A 54 6.49 0.11 -6.04
N PHE A 55 5.34 0.51 -5.49
CA PHE A 55 5.23 1.79 -4.80
C PHE A 55 6.06 1.84 -3.50
N ALA A 56 6.13 0.73 -2.77
CA ALA A 56 7.00 0.62 -1.60
C ALA A 56 8.48 0.79 -1.97
N LEU A 57 8.93 0.17 -3.07
CA LEU A 57 10.30 0.37 -3.56
C LEU A 57 10.56 1.82 -3.97
N ALA A 58 9.60 2.47 -4.64
CA ALA A 58 9.70 3.89 -4.97
C ALA A 58 9.83 4.76 -3.71
N MET A 59 9.07 4.46 -2.64
CA MET A 59 9.18 5.15 -1.36
C MET A 59 10.53 4.90 -0.67
N ILE A 60 11.06 3.68 -0.72
CA ILE A 60 12.40 3.37 -0.21
C ILE A 60 13.48 4.20 -0.93
N ILE A 61 13.41 4.30 -2.26
CA ILE A 61 14.34 5.16 -3.01
C ILE A 61 14.14 6.62 -2.64
N ALA A 62 12.90 7.06 -2.48
CA ALA A 62 12.55 8.44 -2.16
C ALA A 62 13.12 8.90 -0.81
N THR A 63 13.13 8.03 0.21
CA THR A 63 13.70 8.35 1.53
C THR A 63 15.22 8.42 1.50
N PHE A 64 15.88 7.54 0.77
CA PHE A 64 17.34 7.57 0.60
C PHE A 64 17.85 8.78 -0.19
N ARG A 65 17.01 9.33 -1.07
CA ARG A 65 17.40 10.37 -2.04
C ARG A 65 16.71 11.71 -1.82
N HIS A 66 15.94 11.84 -0.74
CA HIS A 66 15.16 13.04 -0.40
C HIS A 66 14.32 13.57 -1.58
N LEU A 67 13.71 12.65 -2.34
CA LEU A 67 12.99 13.01 -3.57
C LEU A 67 11.85 14.02 -3.35
N PRO A 68 11.04 13.94 -2.28
CA PRO A 68 9.98 14.94 -2.06
C PRO A 68 10.51 16.36 -1.98
N TRP A 69 11.66 16.57 -1.32
CA TRP A 69 12.32 17.89 -1.26
C TRP A 69 12.82 18.31 -2.64
N CYS A 70 13.52 17.42 -3.35
CA CYS A 70 14.04 17.72 -4.67
C CYS A 70 12.94 18.09 -5.69
N VAL A 71 11.84 17.34 -5.68
CA VAL A 71 10.68 17.60 -6.55
C VAL A 71 10.01 18.93 -6.20
N ALA A 72 9.81 19.20 -4.91
CA ALA A 72 9.23 20.48 -4.47
C ALA A 72 10.11 21.67 -4.85
N ALA A 73 11.43 21.57 -4.63
CA ALA A 73 12.39 22.62 -4.97
C ALA A 73 12.44 22.89 -6.48
N ALA A 74 12.39 21.85 -7.31
CA ALA A 74 12.31 21.98 -8.76
C ALA A 74 11.01 22.65 -9.25
N GLY A 75 9.89 22.40 -8.56
CA GLY A 75 8.58 22.99 -8.88
C GLY A 75 8.32 24.39 -8.32
N ALA A 76 9.17 24.89 -7.42
CA ALA A 76 8.87 26.07 -6.60
C ALA A 76 8.84 27.43 -7.33
N ALA A 77 9.12 27.48 -8.65
CA ALA A 77 9.31 28.72 -9.43
C ALA A 77 10.27 29.72 -8.75
N ASN A 78 11.18 29.22 -7.91
CA ASN A 78 12.14 29.98 -7.12
C ASN A 78 13.54 29.39 -7.36
N PRO A 79 14.40 30.06 -8.15
CA PRO A 79 15.75 29.58 -8.43
C PRO A 79 16.60 29.36 -7.17
N ALA A 80 16.37 30.14 -6.11
CA ALA A 80 17.11 29.97 -4.85
C ALA A 80 16.74 28.66 -4.13
N ALA A 81 15.48 28.23 -4.22
CA ALA A 81 15.05 26.96 -3.65
C ALA A 81 15.68 25.75 -4.37
N PHE A 82 15.78 25.83 -5.70
CA PHE A 82 16.49 24.82 -6.49
C PHE A 82 17.97 24.77 -6.11
N GLN A 83 18.63 25.93 -6.02
CA GLN A 83 20.05 26.03 -5.67
C GLN A 83 20.33 25.45 -4.27
N ASP A 84 19.54 25.85 -3.26
CA ASP A 84 19.69 25.34 -1.90
C ASP A 84 19.54 23.81 -1.83
N CYS A 85 18.53 23.28 -2.51
CA CYS A 85 18.33 21.83 -2.61
C CYS A 85 19.51 21.14 -3.31
N HIS A 86 20.00 21.69 -4.42
CA HIS A 86 21.11 21.09 -5.17
C HIS A 86 22.39 20.99 -4.32
N GLU A 87 22.71 22.04 -3.57
CA GLU A 87 23.90 22.10 -2.73
C GLU A 87 23.81 21.18 -1.51
N ARG A 88 22.63 21.03 -0.92
CA ARG A 88 22.47 20.36 0.39
C ARG A 88 21.94 18.93 0.31
N ALA A 89 21.14 18.57 -0.70
CA ALA A 89 20.49 17.26 -0.77
C ALA A 89 21.50 16.11 -0.90
N THR A 90 22.64 16.35 -1.56
CA THR A 90 23.71 15.35 -1.71
C THR A 90 24.34 14.98 -0.37
N ALA A 91 24.49 15.94 0.56
CA ALA A 91 25.08 15.73 1.87
C ALA A 91 24.23 14.85 2.81
N VAL A 92 22.92 14.78 2.55
CA VAL A 92 21.97 13.98 3.34
C VAL A 92 21.46 12.74 2.60
N SER A 93 21.80 12.57 1.32
CA SER A 93 21.41 11.41 0.51
C SER A 93 22.36 10.24 0.72
N HIS A 94 21.83 9.03 0.58
CA HIS A 94 22.61 7.79 0.71
C HIS A 94 22.37 6.83 -0.47
N THR A 95 23.36 6.00 -0.74
CA THR A 95 23.22 4.88 -1.68
C THR A 95 22.48 3.73 -0.99
N LEU A 96 21.44 3.22 -1.66
CA LEU A 96 20.63 2.10 -1.17
C LEU A 96 21.41 0.78 -1.15
N ARG A 97 22.31 0.57 -2.13
CA ARG A 97 23.11 -0.65 -2.23
C ARG A 97 24.00 -0.85 -1.01
N GLY A 98 24.05 -2.08 -0.50
CA GLY A 98 24.85 -2.45 0.67
C GLY A 98 24.18 -2.12 2.01
N GLN A 99 22.98 -1.54 2.00
CA GLN A 99 22.19 -1.28 3.20
C GLN A 99 21.30 -2.48 3.54
N VAL A 100 20.90 -2.58 4.80
CA VAL A 100 19.98 -3.63 5.28
C VAL A 100 18.55 -3.14 5.20
N LEU A 101 17.70 -3.85 4.44
CA LEU A 101 16.25 -3.62 4.41
C LEU A 101 15.55 -4.55 5.41
N GLY A 102 15.02 -3.99 6.49
CA GLY A 102 14.19 -4.72 7.45
C GLY A 102 12.73 -4.78 7.01
N LEU A 103 12.18 -5.99 6.82
CA LEU A 103 10.78 -6.21 6.48
C LEU A 103 10.01 -6.69 7.73
N ILE A 104 9.05 -5.89 8.20
CA ILE A 104 8.14 -6.27 9.29
C ILE A 104 6.90 -6.92 8.67
N GLY A 105 6.94 -8.25 8.62
CA GLY A 105 5.95 -9.07 7.91
C GLY A 105 6.45 -9.48 6.52
N LEU A 106 6.44 -10.79 6.26
CA LEU A 106 6.92 -11.39 5.01
C LEU A 106 5.81 -12.22 4.34
N GLY A 107 4.66 -11.59 4.11
CA GLY A 107 3.59 -12.16 3.27
C GLY A 107 3.87 -11.93 1.79
N ASN A 108 2.84 -12.08 0.93
CA ASN A 108 2.98 -11.95 -0.52
C ASN A 108 3.61 -10.61 -0.95
N ILE A 109 3.18 -9.49 -0.36
CA ILE A 109 3.75 -8.16 -0.64
C ILE A 109 5.19 -8.05 -0.10
N GLY A 110 5.45 -8.55 1.11
CA GLY A 110 6.79 -8.52 1.70
C GLY A 110 7.81 -9.27 0.85
N HIS A 111 7.45 -10.48 0.38
CA HIS A 111 8.27 -11.23 -0.57
C HIS A 111 8.48 -10.49 -1.89
N ALA A 112 7.42 -9.89 -2.44
CA ALA A 112 7.49 -9.13 -3.68
C ALA A 112 8.43 -7.91 -3.56
N ILE A 113 8.45 -7.24 -2.41
CA ILE A 113 9.39 -6.14 -2.11
C ILE A 113 10.82 -6.68 -1.98
N ALA A 114 11.02 -7.75 -1.20
CA ALA A 114 12.34 -8.36 -1.01
C ALA A 114 12.98 -8.78 -2.35
N ALA A 115 12.19 -9.40 -3.24
CA ALA A 115 12.66 -9.80 -4.56
C ALA A 115 13.11 -8.62 -5.42
N ARG A 116 12.38 -7.50 -5.38
CA ARG A 116 12.73 -6.28 -6.14
C ARG A 116 13.90 -5.51 -5.55
N ALA A 117 14.08 -5.61 -4.23
CA ALA A 117 15.17 -4.95 -3.51
C ALA A 117 16.46 -5.79 -3.44
N ALA A 118 16.48 -6.97 -4.05
CA ALA A 118 17.65 -7.83 -4.10
C ALA A 118 18.63 -7.34 -5.19
N PHE A 119 19.64 -6.55 -4.81
CA PHE A 119 20.70 -6.01 -5.69
C PHE A 119 22.08 -5.95 -5.01
#